data_AF-A0AAU1RG86-F1
#
_entry.id   AF-A0AAU1RG86-F1
#
_cell.length_a   1.000
_cell.length_b   1.000
_cell.length_c   1.000
_cell.angle_alpha   90.00
_cell.angle_beta   90.00
_cell.angle_gamma   90.00
#
_symmetry.space_group_name_H-M   'P 1'
#
loop_
_entity.id
_entity.type
_entity.pdbx_description
1 polymer ?
#
loop_
_entity_poly.entity_id
_entity_poly.type
_entity_poly.pdbx_seq_one_letter_code
_entity_poly.pdbx_strand_id
1 'polypeptide(L)'
;MTVGEPPVVWSLSPADVRAGWRALWWSAGTDGELAVMLVQERYLSREKYPRGWIGWRVRRPFDAELVVVSGRGERRTPVLGIDIWPSHLALLPESRFLLVSGRTHRDGEGAWRNNAFVYSPEGRPEGAFCVGDDIPALVTDRRGGIWTAYGDEGIYGEHPETAAGLAGWSIDGAATWAPRGRLPVWPLEGCTAATEGESVWLVWYGHEGTFLSRITPATGEVTSYRSPVRDPDGFAVRGNRAVLTSREHYEPTVTVTRVELADGGCVVTGEERVGVPGRVVLRCGQGRDGTLWLRAGDSWVRIEA
;
A
#
# COMPACT_ATOMS: atom_id res chain seq x y z
N MET A 1 -23.14 -2.25 -22.05
CA MET A 1 -21.78 -1.73 -22.25
C MET A 1 -20.82 -2.86 -21.95
N THR A 2 -19.98 -3.25 -22.89
CA THR A 2 -18.96 -4.29 -22.68
C THR A 2 -17.98 -3.76 -21.65
N VAL A 3 -17.95 -4.43 -20.49
CA VAL A 3 -17.02 -4.17 -19.40
C VAL A 3 -15.62 -4.44 -19.93
N GLY A 4 -14.76 -3.41 -20.01
CA GLY A 4 -13.36 -3.61 -20.32
C GLY A 4 -12.69 -4.41 -19.20
N GLU A 5 -11.88 -5.40 -19.54
CA GLU A 5 -11.05 -6.12 -18.56
C GLU A 5 -9.63 -5.56 -18.61
N PRO A 6 -9.07 -5.07 -17.48
CA PRO A 6 -7.70 -4.60 -17.45
C PRO A 6 -6.74 -5.79 -17.62
N PRO A 7 -5.55 -5.55 -18.21
CA PRO A 7 -4.58 -6.61 -18.45
C PRO A 7 -4.11 -7.23 -17.14
N VAL A 8 -4.18 -8.56 -17.06
CA VAL A 8 -3.58 -9.35 -15.99
C VAL A 8 -2.07 -9.40 -16.20
N VAL A 9 -1.32 -8.94 -15.21
CA VAL A 9 0.15 -8.89 -15.27
C VAL A 9 0.83 -10.02 -14.52
N TRP A 10 0.15 -10.58 -13.52
CA TRP A 10 0.62 -11.77 -12.82
C TRP A 10 -0.54 -12.46 -12.10
N SER A 11 -0.46 -13.77 -11.98
CA SER A 11 -1.37 -14.57 -11.17
C SER A 11 -0.58 -15.64 -10.42
N LEU A 12 -1.00 -15.96 -9.20
CA LEU A 12 -0.47 -17.11 -8.48
C LEU A 12 -0.74 -18.37 -9.31
N SER A 13 0.30 -19.15 -9.58
CA SER A 13 0.16 -20.29 -10.47
C SER A 13 -0.76 -21.37 -9.86
N PRO A 14 -1.54 -22.10 -10.66
CA PRO A 14 -2.33 -23.23 -10.15
C PRO A 14 -1.47 -24.31 -9.49
N ALA A 15 -0.19 -24.43 -9.87
CA ALA A 15 0.75 -25.34 -9.24
C ALA A 15 1.10 -24.89 -7.82
N ASP A 16 1.37 -23.59 -7.62
CA ASP A 16 1.63 -23.01 -6.29
C ASP A 16 0.40 -23.15 -5.39
N VAL A 17 -0.80 -22.89 -5.92
CA VAL A 17 -2.06 -23.07 -5.17
C VAL A 17 -2.22 -24.51 -4.70
N ARG A 18 -2.01 -25.50 -5.59
CA ARG A 18 -2.07 -26.93 -5.24
C ARG A 18 -0.97 -27.34 -4.25
N ALA A 19 0.19 -26.67 -4.29
CA ALA A 19 1.28 -26.87 -3.36
C ALA A 19 1.07 -26.15 -2.00
N GLY A 20 -0.11 -25.56 -1.79
CA GLY A 20 -0.48 -24.95 -0.52
C GLY A 20 0.02 -23.51 -0.34
N TRP A 21 0.50 -22.84 -1.40
CA TRP A 21 0.88 -21.44 -1.31
C TRP A 21 -0.34 -20.52 -1.38
N ARG A 22 -0.28 -19.41 -0.63
CA ARG A 22 -1.23 -18.31 -0.70
C ARG A 22 -0.49 -16.99 -0.81
N ALA A 23 -0.94 -16.13 -1.70
CA ALA A 23 -0.44 -14.78 -1.79
C ALA A 23 -1.11 -13.90 -0.74
N LEU A 24 -0.34 -13.30 0.17
CA LEU A 24 -0.90 -12.53 1.28
C LEU A 24 -0.65 -11.05 1.12
N TRP A 25 0.61 -10.62 1.04
CA TRP A 25 0.96 -9.20 0.93
C TRP A 25 1.62 -8.94 -0.41
N TRP A 26 1.53 -7.71 -0.89
CA TRP A 26 2.07 -7.36 -2.19
C TRP A 26 2.42 -5.87 -2.22
N SER A 27 3.23 -5.47 -3.20
CA SER A 27 3.57 -4.08 -3.49
C SER A 27 4.03 -3.92 -4.93
N ALA A 28 3.96 -2.72 -5.47
CA ALA A 28 4.62 -2.33 -6.69
C ALA A 28 5.91 -1.53 -6.39
N GLY A 29 6.99 -1.84 -7.10
CA GLY A 29 8.27 -1.14 -7.06
C GLY A 29 8.29 0.11 -7.94
N THR A 30 9.29 0.96 -7.75
CA THR A 30 9.46 2.21 -8.53
C THR A 30 9.92 1.98 -9.96
N ASP A 31 10.41 0.79 -10.28
CA ASP A 31 10.84 0.40 -11.64
C ASP A 31 9.79 -0.49 -12.33
N GLY A 32 8.56 -0.52 -11.80
CA GLY A 32 7.45 -1.28 -12.34
C GLY A 32 7.49 -2.77 -12.01
N GLU A 33 8.18 -3.16 -10.94
CA GLU A 33 8.13 -4.52 -10.41
C GLU A 33 6.85 -4.77 -9.62
N LEU A 34 6.39 -6.01 -9.61
CA LEU A 34 5.39 -6.51 -8.66
C LEU A 34 6.09 -7.41 -7.65
N ALA A 35 5.93 -7.12 -6.37
CA ALA A 35 6.36 -7.98 -5.28
C ALA A 35 5.14 -8.64 -4.63
N VAL A 36 5.19 -9.94 -4.40
CA VAL A 36 4.14 -10.71 -3.74
C VAL A 36 4.79 -11.65 -2.72
N MET A 37 4.29 -11.62 -1.49
CA MET A 37 4.70 -12.56 -0.45
C MET A 37 3.78 -13.76 -0.44
N LEU A 38 4.35 -14.94 -0.69
CA LEU A 38 3.67 -16.22 -0.63
C LEU A 38 3.92 -16.88 0.73
N VAL A 39 2.85 -17.40 1.32
CA VAL A 39 2.90 -18.12 2.61
C VAL A 39 2.24 -19.48 2.46
N GLN A 40 2.88 -20.50 3.00
CA GLN A 40 2.36 -21.87 3.02
C GLN A 40 1.16 -22.00 3.97
N GLU A 41 0.11 -22.70 3.53
CA GLU A 41 -1.14 -22.93 4.27
C GLU A 41 -0.93 -23.48 5.68
N ARG A 42 0.14 -24.25 5.91
CA ARG A 42 0.48 -24.79 7.23
C ARG A 42 0.70 -23.69 8.29
N TYR A 43 1.11 -22.49 7.86
CA TYR A 43 1.27 -21.32 8.72
C TYR A 43 0.00 -20.47 8.80
N LEU A 44 -1.09 -20.87 8.14
CA LEU A 44 -2.32 -20.09 8.05
C LEU A 44 -3.44 -20.68 8.90
N SER A 45 -4.34 -19.80 9.31
CA SER A 45 -5.61 -20.16 9.93
C SER A 45 -6.72 -19.31 9.33
N ARG A 46 -7.92 -19.87 9.19
CA ARG A 46 -9.07 -19.12 8.70
C ARG A 46 -9.64 -18.21 9.77
N GLU A 47 -9.85 -16.95 9.41
CA GLU A 47 -10.50 -15.96 10.24
C GLU A 47 -12.01 -15.97 10.00
N LYS A 48 -12.79 -16.05 11.09
CA LYS A 48 -14.27 -16.10 11.02
C LYS A 48 -14.89 -14.81 10.51
N TYR A 49 -14.21 -13.67 10.71
CA TYR A 49 -14.62 -12.35 10.26
C TYR A 49 -13.49 -11.77 9.42
N PRO A 50 -13.51 -11.92 8.09
CA PRO A 50 -12.46 -11.38 7.24
C PRO A 50 -12.42 -9.85 7.40
N ARG A 51 -11.44 -9.33 8.14
CA ARG A 51 -11.03 -7.92 8.07
C ARG A 51 -9.83 -7.86 7.14
N GLY A 52 -10.03 -7.39 5.91
CA GLY A 52 -8.98 -7.41 4.88
C GLY A 52 -8.77 -8.79 4.23
N TRP A 53 -7.54 -9.29 4.23
CA TRP A 53 -7.01 -10.36 3.37
C TRP A 53 -7.76 -11.70 3.45
N ILE A 54 -8.54 -12.04 2.42
CA ILE A 54 -9.15 -13.36 2.08
C ILE A 54 -9.43 -14.33 3.27
N GLY A 55 -9.80 -13.79 4.44
CA GLY A 55 -9.99 -14.55 5.67
C GLY A 55 -8.78 -15.37 6.16
N TRP A 56 -7.53 -14.98 5.88
CA TRP A 56 -6.33 -15.68 6.37
C TRP A 56 -5.61 -14.90 7.46
N ARG A 57 -5.29 -15.59 8.54
CA ARG A 57 -4.40 -15.11 9.60
C ARG A 57 -3.17 -15.98 9.71
N VAL A 58 -1.99 -15.36 9.69
CA VAL A 58 -0.71 -16.06 9.87
C VAL A 58 -0.44 -16.41 11.33
N ARG A 59 0.11 -17.62 11.55
CA ARG A 59 0.64 -18.10 12.82
C ARG A 59 2.13 -17.78 12.86
N ARG A 60 2.58 -17.09 13.91
CA ARG A 60 3.97 -16.67 14.06
C ARG A 60 4.75 -17.65 14.96
N PRO A 61 6.05 -17.87 14.72
CA PRO A 61 6.79 -17.43 13.53
C PRO A 61 6.37 -18.24 12.29
N PHE A 62 6.60 -17.70 11.10
CA PHE A 62 6.35 -18.39 9.83
C PHE A 62 7.44 -18.14 8.81
N ASP A 63 7.51 -19.04 7.82
CA ASP A 63 8.36 -18.88 6.65
C ASP A 63 7.50 -18.48 5.44
N ALA A 64 8.12 -17.74 4.53
CA ALA A 64 7.48 -17.22 3.34
C ALA A 64 8.44 -17.23 2.15
N GLU A 65 7.91 -16.92 0.97
CA GLU A 65 8.67 -16.73 -0.25
C GLU A 65 8.27 -15.39 -0.88
N LEU A 66 9.24 -14.48 -1.03
CA LEU A 66 9.06 -13.24 -1.77
C LEU A 66 9.24 -13.53 -3.26
N VAL A 67 8.18 -13.29 -4.04
CA VAL A 67 8.18 -13.35 -5.49
C VAL A 67 8.24 -11.93 -6.04
N VAL A 68 9.26 -11.62 -6.83
CA VAL A 68 9.39 -10.33 -7.54
C VAL A 68 9.30 -10.58 -9.03
N VAL A 69 8.32 -9.96 -9.68
CA VAL A 69 8.04 -10.05 -11.11
C VAL A 69 8.44 -8.74 -11.76
N SER A 70 9.32 -8.82 -12.75
CA SER A 70 9.84 -7.66 -13.48
C SER A 70 9.95 -7.95 -14.97
N GLY A 71 10.36 -6.97 -15.77
CA GLY A 71 10.69 -7.18 -17.18
C GLY A 71 11.82 -8.20 -17.43
N ARG A 72 12.59 -8.57 -16.39
CA ARG A 72 13.64 -9.59 -16.45
C ARG A 72 13.14 -11.00 -16.09
N GLY A 73 11.87 -11.14 -15.72
CA GLY A 73 11.27 -12.39 -15.26
C GLY A 73 10.93 -12.39 -13.77
N GLU A 74 10.68 -13.59 -13.26
CA GLU A 74 10.29 -13.84 -11.86
C GLU A 74 11.50 -14.28 -11.03
N ARG A 75 11.70 -13.64 -9.86
CA ARG A 75 12.70 -14.02 -8.86
C ARG A 75 12.00 -14.44 -7.57
N ARG A 76 12.38 -15.58 -7.01
CA ARG A 76 11.85 -16.11 -5.75
C ARG A 76 12.93 -16.09 -4.66
N THR A 77 12.60 -15.56 -3.50
CA THR A 77 13.54 -15.40 -2.37
C THR A 77 12.91 -15.97 -1.10
N PRO A 78 13.50 -16.99 -0.45
CA PRO A 78 12.99 -17.50 0.81
C PRO A 78 13.19 -16.47 1.94
N VAL A 79 12.20 -16.33 2.82
CA VAL A 79 12.25 -15.46 3.98
C VAL A 79 11.82 -16.28 5.19
N LEU A 80 12.74 -16.47 6.14
CA LEU A 80 12.56 -17.44 7.23
C LEU A 80 12.29 -16.75 8.57
N GLY A 81 11.48 -17.39 9.41
CA GLY A 81 11.30 -16.97 10.81
C GLY A 81 10.67 -15.59 11.02
N ILE A 82 9.74 -15.19 10.16
CA ILE A 82 9.02 -13.91 10.29
C ILE A 82 8.14 -13.96 11.54
N ASP A 83 8.40 -13.08 12.51
CA ASP A 83 7.72 -13.04 13.82
C ASP A 83 6.86 -11.77 14.03
N ILE A 84 6.33 -11.21 12.94
CA ILE A 84 5.34 -10.13 12.97
C ILE A 84 4.05 -10.53 12.28
N TRP A 85 2.99 -9.73 12.42
CA TRP A 85 1.78 -9.83 11.61
C TRP A 85 1.82 -8.74 10.55
N PRO A 86 2.39 -8.99 9.35
CA PRO A 86 2.46 -7.95 8.33
C PRO A 86 1.07 -7.58 7.85
N SER A 87 0.91 -6.31 7.51
CA SER A 87 -0.19 -5.81 6.69
C SER A 87 0.31 -5.08 5.45
N HIS A 88 1.61 -4.77 5.37
CA HIS A 88 2.23 -4.16 4.20
C HIS A 88 3.52 -4.87 3.83
N LEU A 89 3.77 -4.86 2.53
CA LEU A 89 5.06 -5.12 1.90
C LEU A 89 5.43 -3.83 1.15
N ALA A 90 6.72 -3.51 1.07
CA ALA A 90 7.22 -2.50 0.15
C ALA A 90 8.61 -2.88 -0.36
N LEU A 91 8.92 -2.52 -1.60
CA LEU A 91 10.27 -2.65 -2.13
C LEU A 91 11.11 -1.42 -1.75
N LEU A 92 12.38 -1.65 -1.47
CA LEU A 92 13.38 -0.64 -1.15
C LEU A 92 14.51 -0.68 -2.19
N PRO A 93 15.35 0.37 -2.28
CA PRO A 93 16.54 0.35 -3.12
C PRO A 93 17.41 -0.89 -2.91
N GLU A 94 18.21 -1.22 -3.92
CA GLU A 94 19.16 -2.33 -3.88
C GLU A 94 18.48 -3.71 -3.72
N SER A 95 17.22 -3.85 -4.15
CA SER A 95 16.42 -5.09 -4.02
C SER A 95 16.12 -5.52 -2.57
N ARG A 96 16.29 -4.61 -1.62
CA ARG A 96 15.80 -4.80 -0.25
C ARG A 96 14.28 -4.68 -0.21
N PHE A 97 13.69 -5.13 0.88
CA PHE A 97 12.25 -5.00 1.07
C PHE A 97 11.89 -4.80 2.54
N LEU A 98 10.70 -4.25 2.75
CA LEU A 98 10.16 -3.91 4.06
C LEU A 98 8.90 -4.74 4.32
N LEU A 99 8.82 -5.37 5.49
CA LEU A 99 7.57 -5.88 6.04
C LEU A 99 7.12 -5.01 7.20
N VAL A 100 5.86 -4.58 7.18
CA VAL A 100 5.31 -3.71 8.22
C VAL A 100 4.03 -4.30 8.79
N SER A 101 3.95 -4.40 10.11
CA SER A 101 2.69 -4.56 10.83
C SER A 101 2.04 -3.19 10.95
N GLY A 102 0.83 -3.03 10.42
CA GLY A 102 0.12 -1.76 10.49
C GLY A 102 -0.28 -1.36 11.89
N ARG A 103 -0.09 -2.24 12.89
CA ARG A 103 -0.33 -1.98 14.30
C ARG A 103 0.97 -2.07 15.10
N THR A 104 1.12 -1.21 16.08
CA THR A 104 2.15 -1.29 17.11
C THR A 104 1.56 -1.04 18.50
N HIS A 105 2.32 -1.39 19.54
CA HIS A 105 1.95 -1.19 20.93
C HIS A 105 3.20 -0.81 21.72
N ARG A 106 2.98 -0.17 22.87
CA ARG A 106 4.05 0.03 23.84
C ARG A 106 4.45 -1.31 24.48
N ASP A 107 5.73 -1.47 24.77
CA ASP A 107 6.22 -2.54 25.63
C ASP A 107 5.98 -2.23 27.12
N GLY A 108 6.48 -3.10 28.01
CA GLY A 108 6.32 -2.94 29.45
C GLY A 108 7.03 -1.70 30.03
N GLU A 109 7.93 -1.08 29.27
CA GLU A 109 8.68 0.12 29.64
C GLU A 109 8.09 1.39 29.01
N GLY A 110 7.03 1.24 28.21
CA GLY A 110 6.33 2.34 27.55
C GLY A 110 6.91 2.73 26.19
N ALA A 111 7.94 2.04 25.70
CA ALA A 111 8.53 2.29 24.39
C ALA A 111 7.70 1.62 23.29
N TRP A 112 7.52 2.31 22.17
CA TRP A 112 6.82 1.74 21.02
C TRP A 112 7.63 0.59 20.41
N ARG A 113 6.98 -0.57 20.23
CA ARG A 113 7.64 -1.72 19.61
C ARG A 113 7.88 -1.49 18.13
N ASN A 114 8.94 -2.09 17.64
CA ASN A 114 9.22 -2.13 16.21
C ASN A 114 8.09 -2.86 15.47
N ASN A 115 7.58 -2.22 14.42
CA ASN A 115 6.57 -2.77 13.54
C ASN A 115 6.99 -2.78 12.08
N ALA A 116 8.15 -2.20 11.73
CA ALA A 116 8.74 -2.23 10.40
C ALA A 116 10.09 -2.97 10.43
N PHE A 117 10.29 -3.88 9.48
CA PHE A 117 11.45 -4.77 9.41
C PHE A 117 12.01 -4.75 7.99
N VAL A 118 13.28 -4.38 7.87
CA VAL A 118 14.03 -4.35 6.61
C VAL A 118 14.71 -5.69 6.39
N TYR A 119 14.63 -6.19 5.17
CA TYR A 119 15.24 -7.44 4.74
C TYR A 119 16.17 -7.21 3.55
N SER A 120 17.28 -7.94 3.55
CA SER A 120 18.25 -8.00 2.47
C SER A 120 17.63 -8.61 1.21
N PRO A 121 18.29 -8.47 0.04
CA PRO A 121 17.86 -9.12 -1.19
C PRO A 121 17.81 -10.65 -1.09
N GLU A 122 18.49 -11.26 -0.12
CA GLU A 122 18.52 -12.69 0.15
C GLU A 122 17.50 -13.12 1.23
N GLY A 123 16.65 -12.19 1.70
CA GLY A 123 15.62 -12.47 2.69
C GLY A 123 16.10 -12.51 4.14
N ARG A 124 17.26 -11.92 4.44
CA ARG A 124 17.81 -11.84 5.80
C ARG A 124 17.38 -10.55 6.49
N PRO A 125 16.99 -10.56 7.78
CA PRO A 125 16.66 -9.32 8.48
C PRO A 125 17.92 -8.44 8.65
N GLU A 126 17.79 -7.15 8.35
CA GLU A 126 18.88 -6.16 8.44
C GLU A 126 18.61 -5.05 9.45
N GLY A 127 17.33 -4.75 9.72
CA GLY A 127 16.97 -3.68 10.64
C GLY A 127 15.50 -3.74 11.04
N ALA A 128 15.18 -3.10 12.17
CA ALA A 128 13.81 -2.99 12.65
C ALA A 128 13.62 -1.66 13.38
N PHE A 129 12.46 -1.04 13.18
CA PHE A 129 12.11 0.25 13.77
C PHE A 129 10.58 0.41 13.87
N CYS A 130 10.13 1.48 14.53
CA CYS A 130 8.73 1.86 14.62
C CYS A 130 8.41 2.95 13.58
N VAL A 131 7.33 2.78 12.81
CA VAL A 131 6.83 3.77 11.83
C VAL A 131 5.40 4.22 12.14
N GLY A 132 5.03 4.24 13.41
CA GLY A 132 3.70 4.64 13.87
C GLY A 132 2.71 3.49 14.03
N ASP A 133 1.57 3.80 14.66
CA ASP A 133 0.43 2.90 14.83
C ASP A 133 -0.68 3.21 13.81
N ASP A 134 -1.49 2.19 13.54
CA ASP A 134 -2.62 2.21 12.62
C ASP A 134 -2.29 2.76 11.22
N ILE A 135 -1.69 1.91 10.38
CA ILE A 135 -1.25 2.27 9.04
C ILE A 135 -2.24 1.71 8.00
N PRO A 136 -3.08 2.56 7.40
CA PRO A 136 -3.86 2.21 6.23
C PRO A 136 -3.09 2.08 4.93
N ALA A 137 -2.16 3.00 4.70
CA ALA A 137 -1.44 3.11 3.44
C ALA A 137 0.05 3.36 3.69
N LEU A 138 0.88 2.65 2.92
CA LEU A 138 2.33 2.79 2.93
C LEU A 138 2.86 2.72 1.51
N VAL A 139 3.80 3.61 1.18
CA VAL A 139 4.57 3.57 -0.07
C VAL A 139 6.01 3.96 0.18
N THR A 140 6.92 3.42 -0.62
CA THR A 140 8.35 3.79 -0.60
C THR A 140 8.68 4.65 -1.80
N ASP A 141 9.48 5.71 -1.66
CA ASP A 141 9.99 6.47 -2.80
C ASP A 141 11.25 5.82 -3.41
N ARG A 142 11.73 6.39 -4.53
CA ARG A 142 12.93 5.92 -5.25
C ARG A 142 14.21 5.93 -4.42
N ARG A 143 14.25 6.74 -3.35
CA ARG A 143 15.40 6.91 -2.47
C ARG A 143 15.29 6.04 -1.22
N GLY A 144 14.24 5.24 -1.11
CA GLY A 144 13.96 4.39 0.06
C GLY A 144 13.30 5.13 1.22
N GLY A 145 12.84 6.37 1.02
CA GLY A 145 11.98 7.04 1.99
C GLY A 145 10.67 6.29 2.12
N ILE A 146 10.21 6.09 3.36
CA ILE A 146 8.97 5.38 3.67
C ILE A 146 7.91 6.42 3.99
N TRP A 147 6.73 6.32 3.39
CA TRP A 147 5.67 7.31 3.50
C TRP A 147 4.38 6.63 3.92
N THR A 148 3.75 7.18 4.95
CA THR A 148 2.60 6.59 5.61
C THR A 148 1.46 7.58 5.71
N ALA A 149 0.25 7.08 5.47
CA ALA A 149 -0.99 7.72 5.91
C ALA A 149 -1.59 6.85 7.02
N TYR A 150 -2.00 7.48 8.11
CA TYR A 150 -2.45 6.83 9.33
C TYR A 150 -3.98 6.79 9.41
N GLY A 151 -4.50 5.79 10.12
CA GLY A 151 -5.90 5.67 10.46
C GLY A 151 -6.22 6.40 11.76
N ASP A 152 -7.49 6.34 12.17
CA ASP A 152 -8.00 7.10 13.30
C ASP A 152 -7.34 6.67 14.62
N GLU A 153 -7.11 5.39 14.84
CA GLU A 153 -6.42 4.89 16.04
C GLU A 153 -4.96 5.36 16.12
N GLY A 154 -4.33 5.61 14.97
CA GLY A 154 -3.00 6.20 14.87
C GLY A 154 -3.01 7.70 15.10
N ILE A 155 -3.93 8.43 14.43
CA ILE A 155 -4.06 9.89 14.50
C ILE A 155 -4.47 10.36 15.89
N TYR A 156 -5.43 9.68 16.50
CA TYR A 156 -5.99 10.02 17.81
C TYR A 156 -5.37 9.21 18.95
N GLY A 157 -4.41 8.34 18.62
CA GLY A 157 -3.60 7.61 19.58
C GLY A 157 -2.50 8.46 20.20
N GLU A 158 -1.57 7.78 20.87
CA GLU A 158 -0.49 8.43 21.62
C GLU A 158 0.85 8.49 20.86
N HIS A 159 0.93 7.97 19.64
CA HIS A 159 2.20 7.93 18.91
C HIS A 159 2.51 9.33 18.35
N PRO A 160 3.66 9.94 18.69
CA PRO A 160 3.87 11.37 18.42
C PRO A 160 3.92 11.70 16.93
N GLU A 161 4.52 10.81 16.13
CA GLU A 161 4.71 11.00 14.69
C GLU A 161 3.45 10.73 13.86
N THR A 162 2.41 10.10 14.42
CA THR A 162 1.17 9.76 13.68
C THR A 162 0.07 10.81 13.82
N ALA A 163 0.16 11.68 14.82
CA ALA A 163 -0.89 12.64 15.17
C ALA A 163 -1.26 13.59 14.02
N ALA A 164 -0.32 13.89 13.11
CA ALA A 164 -0.59 14.73 11.95
C ALA A 164 -1.28 13.99 10.78
N GLY A 165 -1.53 12.68 10.93
CA GLY A 165 -2.17 11.80 9.95
C GLY A 165 -1.30 11.35 8.78
N LEU A 166 -0.22 12.05 8.48
CA LEU A 166 0.73 11.71 7.43
C LEU A 166 2.16 11.83 7.98
N ALA A 167 3.05 10.91 7.60
CA ALA A 167 4.47 11.02 7.92
C ALA A 167 5.38 10.47 6.82
N GLY A 168 6.62 10.95 6.83
CA GLY A 168 7.73 10.43 6.05
C GLY A 168 8.85 9.98 6.97
N TRP A 169 9.52 8.91 6.60
CA TRP A 169 10.55 8.23 7.39
C TRP A 169 11.77 7.92 6.52
N SER A 170 12.94 7.89 7.13
CA SER A 170 14.13 7.32 6.51
C SER A 170 14.05 5.79 6.47
N ILE A 171 14.92 5.18 5.66
CA ILE A 171 15.07 3.73 5.59
C ILE A 171 15.53 3.10 6.92
N ASP A 172 16.07 3.92 7.83
CA ASP A 172 16.52 3.50 9.18
C ASP A 172 15.47 3.83 10.27
N GLY A 173 14.29 4.32 9.87
CA GLY A 173 13.18 4.59 10.80
C GLY A 173 13.20 5.94 11.50
N ALA A 174 14.04 6.88 11.08
CA ALA A 174 13.98 8.25 11.60
C ALA A 174 12.83 9.01 10.93
N ALA A 175 12.01 9.73 11.69
CA ALA A 175 11.02 10.63 11.11
C ALA A 175 11.72 11.76 10.34
N THR A 176 11.45 11.86 9.05
CA THR A 176 12.07 12.84 8.14
C THR A 176 11.10 13.94 7.71
N TRP A 177 9.80 13.66 7.79
CA TRP A 177 8.77 14.61 7.38
C TRP A 177 7.48 14.44 8.17
N ALA A 178 6.85 15.57 8.47
CA ALA A 178 5.46 15.69 8.89
C ALA A 178 4.91 17.01 8.31
N PRO A 179 3.58 17.14 8.13
CA PRO A 179 2.97 18.39 7.70
C PRO A 179 3.39 19.56 8.61
N ARG A 180 4.04 20.59 8.04
CA ARG A 180 4.52 21.78 8.79
C ARG A 180 3.43 22.82 9.10
N GLY A 181 2.18 22.49 8.83
CA GLY A 181 1.02 23.35 9.01
C GLY A 181 -0.27 22.54 8.85
N ARG A 182 -1.42 23.22 8.90
CA ARG A 182 -2.70 22.53 8.70
C ARG A 182 -2.80 22.10 7.24
N LEU A 183 -2.94 20.80 7.02
CA LEU A 183 -3.57 20.27 5.82
C LEU A 183 -4.95 20.95 5.62
N PRO A 184 -5.55 20.91 4.42
CA PRO A 184 -6.83 21.60 4.16
C PRO A 184 -7.87 21.40 5.26
N VAL A 185 -7.92 20.18 5.82
CA VAL A 185 -8.62 19.84 7.04
C VAL A 185 -7.79 18.88 7.90
N TRP A 186 -8.25 18.63 9.14
CA TRP A 186 -7.65 17.60 9.98
C TRP A 186 -7.92 16.19 9.39
N PRO A 187 -6.90 15.35 9.18
CA PRO A 187 -7.08 13.97 8.72
C PRO A 187 -7.87 13.13 9.72
N LEU A 188 -8.70 12.25 9.20
CA LEU A 188 -9.37 11.20 9.96
C LEU A 188 -8.76 9.83 9.68
N GLU A 189 -8.43 9.55 8.42
CA GLU A 189 -7.81 8.28 8.03
C GLU A 189 -7.20 8.36 6.61
N GLY A 190 -6.13 7.59 6.40
CA GLY A 190 -5.51 7.35 5.09
C GLY A 190 -6.26 6.29 4.26
N CYS A 191 -6.30 6.48 2.95
CA CYS A 191 -6.96 5.55 2.02
C CYS A 191 -5.95 4.70 1.23
N THR A 192 -5.06 5.35 0.48
CA THR A 192 -4.10 4.73 -0.45
C THR A 192 -2.93 5.67 -0.71
N ALA A 193 -1.93 5.21 -1.46
CA ALA A 193 -0.72 5.98 -1.75
C ALA A 193 -0.16 5.65 -3.15
N ALA A 194 0.59 6.60 -3.70
CA ALA A 194 1.29 6.46 -4.97
C ALA A 194 2.60 7.25 -5.00
N THR A 195 3.43 6.99 -6.01
CA THR A 195 4.59 7.83 -6.34
C THR A 195 4.58 8.22 -7.80
N GLU A 196 5.13 9.39 -8.11
CA GLU A 196 5.35 9.86 -9.47
C GLU A 196 6.63 10.69 -9.53
N GLY A 197 7.63 10.23 -10.30
CA GLY A 197 8.96 10.82 -10.29
C GLY A 197 9.52 10.85 -8.86
N GLU A 198 9.92 12.03 -8.42
CA GLU A 198 10.37 12.26 -7.04
C GLU A 198 9.21 12.61 -6.09
N SER A 199 7.97 12.77 -6.58
CA SER A 199 6.82 13.11 -5.76
C SER A 199 6.18 11.89 -5.12
N VAL A 200 5.71 12.07 -3.89
CA VAL A 200 4.90 11.09 -3.17
C VAL A 200 3.49 11.61 -3.06
N TRP A 201 2.51 10.71 -3.16
CA TRP A 201 1.11 11.03 -3.01
C TRP A 201 0.50 10.19 -1.91
N LEU A 202 -0.07 10.87 -0.91
CA LEU A 202 -0.84 10.23 0.15
C LEU A 202 -2.29 10.67 0.02
N VAL A 203 -3.20 9.70 -0.05
CA VAL A 203 -4.64 9.93 -0.13
C VAL A 203 -5.24 9.68 1.23
N TRP A 204 -6.05 10.62 1.70
CA TRP A 204 -6.65 10.60 3.02
C TRP A 204 -7.98 11.35 3.00
N TYR A 205 -8.84 11.09 3.99
CA TYR A 205 -10.07 11.84 4.15
C TYR A 205 -10.13 12.54 5.51
N GLY A 206 -10.88 13.63 5.53
CA GLY A 206 -11.26 14.37 6.72
C GLY A 206 -12.75 14.67 6.71
N HIS A 207 -13.20 15.46 7.69
CA HIS A 207 -14.62 15.80 7.85
C HIS A 207 -15.23 16.54 6.64
N GLU A 208 -14.42 17.22 5.82
CA GLU A 208 -14.91 17.90 4.62
C GLU A 208 -14.84 17.04 3.35
N GLY A 209 -14.22 15.85 3.38
CA GLY A 209 -14.05 14.99 2.21
C GLY A 209 -12.63 14.49 2.05
N THR A 210 -12.28 14.10 0.82
CA THR A 210 -11.07 13.32 0.53
C THR A 210 -10.07 14.14 -0.26
N PHE A 211 -8.80 13.97 0.04
CA PHE A 211 -7.71 14.80 -0.47
C PHE A 211 -6.59 13.92 -1.03
N LEU A 212 -6.08 14.32 -2.18
CA LEU A 212 -4.86 13.79 -2.80
C LEU A 212 -3.74 14.75 -2.46
N SER A 213 -2.87 14.41 -1.51
CA SER A 213 -1.76 15.28 -1.10
C SER A 213 -0.48 14.87 -1.80
N ARG A 214 -0.01 15.72 -2.71
CA ARG A 214 1.31 15.64 -3.32
C ARG A 214 2.35 16.20 -2.36
N ILE A 215 3.39 15.44 -2.10
CA ILE A 215 4.53 15.81 -1.26
C ILE A 215 5.78 15.76 -2.13
N THR A 216 6.61 16.80 -2.01
CA THR A 216 7.97 16.83 -2.58
C THR A 216 8.96 16.49 -1.48
N PRO A 217 9.52 15.25 -1.42
CA PRO A 217 10.42 14.80 -0.35
C PRO A 217 11.58 15.76 -0.07
N ALA A 218 12.20 16.30 -1.12
CA ALA A 218 13.38 17.16 -1.00
C ALA A 218 13.11 18.50 -0.29
N THR A 219 11.91 19.05 -0.43
CA THR A 219 11.53 20.37 0.13
C THR A 219 10.57 20.24 1.30
N GLY A 220 9.86 19.12 1.40
CA GLY A 220 8.75 18.91 2.32
C GLY A 220 7.48 19.68 1.96
N GLU A 221 7.43 20.31 0.78
CA GLU A 221 6.26 21.03 0.29
C GLU A 221 5.10 20.05 0.06
N VAL A 222 3.89 20.50 0.42
CA VAL A 222 2.66 19.73 0.24
C VAL A 222 1.61 20.55 -0.51
N THR A 223 1.01 19.96 -1.54
CA THR A 223 -0.14 20.51 -2.25
C THR A 223 -1.26 19.48 -2.20
N SER A 224 -2.49 19.89 -1.89
CA SER A 224 -3.62 18.97 -1.75
C SER A 224 -4.72 19.30 -2.75
N TYR A 225 -5.29 18.25 -3.34
CA TYR A 225 -6.39 18.34 -4.29
C TYR A 225 -7.61 17.64 -3.72
N ARG A 226 -8.78 18.29 -3.73
CA ARG A 226 -10.02 17.61 -3.34
C ARG A 226 -10.36 16.53 -4.37
N SER A 227 -10.50 15.29 -3.89
CA SER A 227 -10.89 14.13 -4.68
C SER A 227 -12.42 14.06 -4.85
N PRO A 228 -12.92 13.68 -6.04
CA PRO A 228 -14.34 13.38 -6.26
C PRO A 228 -14.73 12.00 -5.70
N VAL A 229 -13.75 11.12 -5.45
CA VAL A 229 -13.95 9.78 -4.87
C VAL A 229 -13.71 9.85 -3.36
N ARG A 230 -14.71 9.46 -2.57
CA ARG A 230 -14.71 9.58 -1.10
C ARG A 230 -13.74 8.65 -0.40
N ASP A 231 -13.66 7.39 -0.81
CA ASP A 231 -12.78 6.41 -0.15
C ASP A 231 -12.13 5.51 -1.20
N PRO A 232 -11.15 6.06 -1.96
CA PRO A 232 -10.52 5.32 -3.04
C PRO A 232 -9.61 4.21 -2.47
N ASP A 233 -9.74 3.01 -3.02
CA ASP A 233 -8.92 1.85 -2.63
C ASP A 233 -7.66 1.68 -3.49
N GLY A 234 -7.48 2.57 -4.47
CA GLY A 234 -6.33 2.66 -5.35
C GLY A 234 -6.25 4.03 -5.99
N PHE A 235 -5.01 4.48 -6.23
CA PHE A 235 -4.70 5.77 -6.83
C PHE A 235 -3.41 5.66 -7.65
N ALA A 236 -3.38 6.25 -8.83
CA ALA A 236 -2.14 6.51 -9.58
C ALA A 236 -2.26 7.83 -10.35
N VAL A 237 -1.12 8.45 -10.63
CA VAL A 237 -1.04 9.79 -11.23
C VAL A 237 0.12 9.90 -12.19
N ARG A 238 -0.10 10.59 -13.31
CA ARG A 238 0.89 10.99 -14.31
C ARG A 238 0.59 12.39 -14.84
N GLY A 239 1.48 13.33 -14.60
CA GLY A 239 1.32 14.75 -14.87
C GLY A 239 0.12 15.30 -14.13
N ASN A 240 -0.86 15.79 -14.89
CA ASN A 240 -2.13 16.26 -14.37
C ASN A 240 -3.24 15.21 -14.45
N ARG A 241 -2.97 13.98 -14.89
CA ARG A 241 -3.99 12.92 -14.98
C ARG A 241 -3.84 11.95 -13.85
N ALA A 242 -4.96 11.49 -13.31
CA ALA A 242 -4.98 10.47 -12.29
C ALA A 242 -6.13 9.49 -12.48
N VAL A 243 -5.93 8.30 -11.94
CA VAL A 243 -6.96 7.26 -11.85
C VAL A 243 -7.16 6.89 -10.38
N LEU A 244 -8.43 6.78 -10.00
CA LEU A 244 -8.89 6.35 -8.69
C LEU A 244 -9.74 5.09 -8.87
N THR A 245 -9.64 4.17 -7.94
CA THR A 245 -10.53 3.01 -7.89
C THR A 245 -11.43 3.05 -6.67
N SER A 246 -12.63 2.49 -6.83
CA SER A 246 -13.57 2.21 -5.74
C SER A 246 -14.15 0.81 -5.95
N ARG A 247 -13.84 -0.11 -5.04
CA ARG A 247 -14.41 -1.46 -5.02
C ARG A 247 -15.86 -1.45 -4.55
N GLU A 248 -16.59 -2.42 -5.09
CA GLU A 248 -17.77 -2.95 -4.40
C GLU A 248 -17.37 -4.18 -3.58
N HIS A 249 -17.85 -4.23 -2.34
CA HIS A 249 -17.48 -5.29 -1.41
C HIS A 249 -17.85 -6.66 -1.97
N TYR A 250 -16.86 -7.56 -2.05
CA TYR A 250 -16.99 -8.95 -2.51
C TYR A 250 -17.33 -9.15 -4.00
N GLU A 251 -17.29 -8.10 -4.81
CA GLU A 251 -17.56 -8.19 -6.24
C GLU A 251 -16.26 -8.34 -7.06
N PRO A 252 -16.30 -9.06 -8.20
CA PRO A 252 -15.19 -9.14 -9.17
C PRO A 252 -15.21 -7.95 -10.14
N THR A 253 -15.49 -6.76 -9.63
CA THR A 253 -15.58 -5.53 -10.42
C THR A 253 -15.09 -4.35 -9.60
N VAL A 254 -14.56 -3.34 -10.27
CA VAL A 254 -14.14 -2.08 -9.64
C VAL A 254 -14.60 -0.91 -10.49
N THR A 255 -14.99 0.18 -9.85
CA THR A 255 -15.23 1.45 -10.53
C THR A 255 -13.90 2.17 -10.70
N VAL A 256 -13.60 2.56 -11.94
CA VAL A 256 -12.41 3.30 -12.33
C VAL A 256 -12.85 4.73 -12.66
N THR A 257 -12.45 5.69 -11.83
CA THR A 257 -12.70 7.11 -12.04
C THR A 257 -11.41 7.77 -12.50
N ARG A 258 -11.41 8.34 -13.72
CA ARG A 258 -10.31 9.13 -14.26
C ARG A 258 -10.57 10.60 -14.04
N VAL A 259 -9.54 11.31 -13.62
CA VAL A 259 -9.62 12.73 -13.28
C VAL A 259 -8.44 13.49 -13.85
N GLU A 260 -8.65 14.79 -14.09
CA GLU A 260 -7.59 15.76 -14.31
C GLU A 260 -7.46 16.68 -13.09
N LEU A 261 -6.24 16.90 -12.62
CA LEU A 261 -5.91 17.79 -11.51
C LEU A 261 -5.93 19.24 -12.00
N ALA A 262 -6.79 20.06 -11.38
CA ALA A 262 -6.95 21.48 -11.73
C ALA A 262 -7.37 22.29 -10.49
N ASP A 263 -6.80 23.49 -10.32
CA ASP A 263 -7.23 24.50 -9.34
C ASP A 263 -7.52 23.98 -7.91
N GLY A 264 -6.62 23.15 -7.35
CA GLY A 264 -6.79 22.59 -6.00
C GLY A 264 -7.88 21.53 -5.86
N GLY A 265 -8.43 21.04 -6.97
CA GLY A 265 -9.39 19.94 -7.05
C GLY A 265 -9.07 18.97 -8.18
N CYS A 266 -10.01 18.08 -8.45
CA CYS A 266 -9.95 17.19 -9.61
C CYS A 266 -11.26 17.26 -10.41
N VAL A 267 -11.15 17.29 -11.72
CA VAL A 267 -12.28 17.24 -12.65
C VAL A 267 -12.40 15.81 -13.19
N VAL A 268 -13.56 15.18 -13.03
CA VAL A 268 -13.81 13.84 -13.57
C VAL A 268 -13.83 13.90 -15.10
N THR A 269 -12.99 13.11 -15.74
CA THR A 269 -12.90 13.00 -17.20
C THR A 269 -13.46 11.68 -17.73
N GLY A 270 -13.66 10.70 -16.87
CA GLY A 270 -14.33 9.46 -17.20
C GLY A 270 -14.62 8.60 -15.98
N GLU A 271 -15.67 7.81 -16.06
CA GLU A 271 -16.01 6.82 -15.04
C GLU A 271 -16.52 5.57 -15.73
N GLU A 272 -15.98 4.42 -15.36
CA GLU A 272 -16.39 3.13 -15.90
C GLU A 272 -16.31 2.05 -14.84
N ARG A 273 -17.19 1.04 -14.96
CA ARG A 273 -17.09 -0.19 -14.19
C ARG A 273 -16.34 -1.22 -15.00
N VAL A 274 -15.24 -1.73 -14.46
CA VAL A 274 -14.41 -2.76 -15.09
C VAL A 274 -14.51 -4.08 -14.35
N GLY A 275 -14.38 -5.17 -15.09
CA GLY A 275 -14.41 -6.53 -14.59
C GLY A 275 -13.00 -6.96 -14.29
N VAL A 276 -12.80 -7.71 -13.21
CA VAL A 276 -11.48 -8.17 -12.79
C VAL A 276 -11.51 -9.67 -12.51
N PRO A 277 -10.37 -10.38 -12.64
CA PRO A 277 -10.33 -11.85 -12.57
C PRO A 277 -10.70 -12.45 -11.20
N GLY A 278 -10.90 -11.62 -10.17
CA GLY A 278 -11.21 -12.08 -8.83
C GLY A 278 -11.74 -10.95 -7.95
N ARG A 279 -12.06 -11.29 -6.70
CA ARG A 279 -12.61 -10.32 -5.73
C ARG A 279 -11.60 -9.22 -5.43
N VAL A 280 -12.07 -7.97 -5.42
CA VAL A 280 -11.28 -6.82 -4.98
C VAL A 280 -11.41 -6.68 -3.46
N VAL A 281 -10.27 -6.62 -2.77
CA VAL A 281 -10.21 -6.53 -1.30
C VAL A 281 -9.85 -5.11 -0.86
N LEU A 282 -10.01 -4.78 0.41
CA LEU A 282 -9.56 -3.48 0.95
C LEU A 282 -8.04 -3.31 0.73
N ARG A 283 -7.59 -2.08 0.44
CA ARG A 283 -6.17 -1.73 0.19
C ARG A 283 -5.56 -2.53 -0.97
N CYS A 284 -6.34 -2.69 -2.04
CA CYS A 284 -5.99 -3.46 -3.22
C CYS A 284 -5.22 -2.69 -4.28
N GLY A 285 -5.12 -1.35 -4.18
CA GLY A 285 -4.50 -0.50 -5.19
C GLY A 285 -3.25 0.21 -4.68
N GLN A 286 -2.19 0.23 -5.50
CA GLN A 286 -0.97 1.02 -5.28
C GLN A 286 -0.47 1.61 -6.60
N GLY A 287 -0.22 2.92 -6.63
CA GLY A 287 0.18 3.63 -7.84
C GLY A 287 1.68 3.87 -7.97
N ARG A 288 2.21 3.74 -9.20
CA ARG A 288 3.60 4.02 -9.58
C ARG A 288 3.65 4.68 -10.95
N ASP A 289 4.06 5.94 -11.01
CA ASP A 289 4.34 6.71 -12.24
C ASP A 289 3.23 6.62 -13.32
N GLY A 290 1.98 6.73 -12.89
CA GLY A 290 0.80 6.64 -13.77
C GLY A 290 0.17 5.26 -13.87
N THR A 291 0.86 4.20 -13.42
CA THR A 291 0.32 2.84 -13.42
C THR A 291 -0.26 2.53 -12.05
N LEU A 292 -1.56 2.25 -12.00
CA LEU A 292 -2.23 1.66 -10.86
C LEU A 292 -2.12 0.13 -10.94
N TRP A 293 -1.55 -0.46 -9.91
CA TRP A 293 -1.55 -1.90 -9.70
C TRP A 293 -2.71 -2.26 -8.80
N LEU A 294 -3.52 -3.22 -9.23
CA LEU A 294 -4.71 -3.63 -8.49
C LEU A 294 -4.69 -5.15 -8.26
N ARG A 295 -4.84 -5.57 -7.01
CA ARG A 295 -5.03 -6.97 -6.64
C ARG A 295 -6.51 -7.37 -6.77
N ALA A 296 -6.77 -8.43 -7.52
CA ALA A 296 -8.07 -9.06 -7.70
C ALA A 296 -7.96 -10.57 -7.44
N GLY A 297 -8.29 -11.00 -6.21
CA GLY A 297 -8.07 -12.38 -5.76
C GLY A 297 -6.59 -12.75 -5.68
N ASP A 298 -6.20 -13.74 -6.48
CA ASP A 298 -4.81 -14.20 -6.64
C ASP A 298 -4.19 -13.71 -7.96
N SER A 299 -4.75 -12.65 -8.53
CA SER A 299 -4.28 -12.00 -9.76
C SER A 299 -4.05 -10.50 -9.54
N TRP A 300 -3.12 -9.94 -10.31
CA TRP A 300 -2.80 -8.53 -10.33
C TRP A 300 -3.03 -7.98 -11.73
N VAL A 301 -3.69 -6.83 -11.80
CA VAL A 301 -3.98 -6.12 -13.05
C VAL A 301 -3.35 -4.74 -13.03
N ARG A 302 -3.15 -4.15 -14.21
CA ARG A 302 -2.67 -2.76 -14.36
C ARG A 302 -3.72 -1.88 -15.01
N ILE A 303 -3.84 -0.65 -14.52
CA ILE A 303 -4.69 0.40 -15.07
C ILE A 303 -3.85 1.67 -15.20
N GLU A 304 -3.88 2.32 -16.36
CA GLU A 304 -3.13 3.57 -16.59
C GLU A 304 -3.98 4.81 -16.27
N ALA A 305 -3.31 5.84 -15.74
CA ALA A 305 -3.84 7.18 -15.48
C ALA A 305 -4.05 8.01 -16.76
#